data_AF-A0A1Q4YZX2-F1
#
_entry.id   AF-A0A1Q4YZX2-F1
#
_cell.length_a   1.000
_cell.length_b   1.000
_cell.length_c   1.000
_cell.angle_alpha   90.00
_cell.angle_beta   90.00
_cell.angle_gamma   90.00
#
_symmetry.space_group_name_H-M   'P 1'
#
loop_
_entity.id
_entity.type
_entity.pdbx_description
1 polymer ?
#
loop_
_entity_poly.entity_id
_entity_poly.type
_entity_poly.pdbx_seq_one_letter_code
_entity_poly.pdbx_strand_id
1 'polypeptide(L)'
;MDQLESWLNDSRDFEKRHRFYWQAAMADFDFGVNRLGPGYRQGLDIHLTAFRSAMVGLPAHGAQGQVAQAQQLMRALSQEACSDSQLMHAWRDIVSAVRDSQCYEDISARTLLLRALLERSGRRSAEVMRSLSGVLLDGLVDVQMARLNLGDIKDLGALSHQDVTSAAGLPEESRLTLCERLLTTPPRQAHHVVWHAFAKARIAGMVQTFGPITLYNRDWFHGNAAGDGPFRGQLPGVLRTWRAEQQEARACVPGTRSSMTAGRAPSIVCDRCAIHSLTAVPSHRGRPRR
;
A
#
# COMPACT_ATOMS: atom_id res chain seq x y z
N MET A 1 2.25 17.69 -6.98
CA MET A 1 3.38 17.28 -7.86
C MET A 1 2.88 16.84 -9.22
N ASP A 2 1.88 15.97 -9.27
CA ASP A 2 1.35 15.36 -10.51
C ASP A 2 0.92 16.37 -11.59
N GLN A 3 0.31 17.50 -11.20
CA GLN A 3 -0.04 18.57 -12.14
C GLN A 3 1.20 19.24 -12.77
N LEU A 4 2.23 19.55 -11.97
CA LEU A 4 3.49 20.11 -12.50
C LEU A 4 4.23 19.10 -13.35
N GLU A 5 4.23 17.83 -12.97
CA GLU A 5 4.79 16.75 -13.79
C GLU A 5 4.07 16.65 -15.14
N SER A 6 2.74 16.76 -15.16
CA SER A 6 1.97 16.82 -16.40
C SER A 6 2.36 18.01 -17.28
N TRP A 7 2.62 19.19 -16.70
CA TRP A 7 3.09 20.35 -17.45
C TRP A 7 4.50 20.16 -18.00
N LEU A 8 5.40 19.58 -17.21
CA LEU A 8 6.77 19.32 -17.64
C LEU A 8 6.83 18.24 -18.73
N ASN A 9 5.89 17.29 -18.75
CA ASN A 9 5.80 16.24 -19.76
C ASN A 9 4.98 16.65 -21.00
N ASP A 10 4.36 17.82 -21.00
CA ASP A 10 3.60 18.32 -22.15
C ASP A 10 4.57 18.76 -23.26
N SER A 11 4.51 18.06 -24.40
CA SER A 11 5.36 18.34 -25.56
C SER A 11 4.84 19.47 -26.44
N ARG A 12 3.65 20.01 -26.17
CA ARG A 12 3.05 21.10 -26.95
C ARG A 12 3.77 22.42 -26.66
N ASP A 13 3.82 23.27 -27.68
CA ASP A 13 4.39 24.61 -27.53
C ASP A 13 3.62 25.42 -26.47
N PHE A 14 4.40 26.16 -25.67
CA PHE A 14 3.82 26.99 -24.64
C PHE A 14 3.24 28.28 -25.23
N GLU A 15 1.90 28.39 -25.22
CA GLU A 15 1.18 29.57 -25.65
C GLU A 15 0.90 30.55 -24.50
N LYS A 16 0.69 31.83 -24.82
CA LYS A 16 0.37 32.88 -23.81
C LYS A 16 -0.83 32.52 -22.92
N ARG A 17 -1.83 31.81 -23.45
CA ARG A 17 -3.01 31.35 -22.70
C ARG A 17 -2.67 30.33 -21.60
N HIS A 18 -1.55 29.63 -21.69
CA HIS A 18 -1.11 28.64 -20.70
C HIS A 18 -0.42 29.29 -19.48
N ARG A 19 -0.01 30.56 -19.58
CA ARG A 19 0.68 31.30 -18.50
C ARG A 19 -0.06 31.32 -17.19
N PHE A 20 -1.36 31.58 -17.23
CA PHE A 20 -2.19 31.59 -16.03
C PHE A 20 -2.21 30.23 -15.33
N TYR A 21 -2.41 29.14 -16.08
CA TYR A 21 -2.48 27.79 -15.52
C TYR A 21 -1.13 27.30 -15.00
N TRP A 22 -0.02 27.67 -15.64
CA TRP A 22 1.31 27.39 -15.12
C TRP A 22 1.56 28.11 -13.80
N GLN A 23 1.23 29.40 -13.72
CA GLN A 23 1.38 30.18 -12.49
C GLN A 23 0.52 29.62 -11.37
N ALA A 24 -0.71 29.18 -11.67
CA ALA A 24 -1.57 28.50 -10.71
C ALA A 24 -0.94 27.19 -10.23
N ALA A 25 -0.44 26.35 -11.13
CA ALA A 25 0.22 25.09 -10.75
C ALA A 25 1.47 25.29 -9.89
N MET A 26 2.25 26.35 -10.15
CA MET A 26 3.39 26.74 -9.32
C MET A 26 2.96 27.26 -7.94
N ALA A 27 1.91 28.09 -7.90
CA ALA A 27 1.36 28.59 -6.65
C ALA A 27 0.81 27.45 -5.78
N ASP A 28 0.10 26.47 -6.38
CA ASP A 28 -0.40 25.28 -5.70
C ASP A 28 0.75 24.42 -5.16
N PHE A 29 1.84 24.29 -5.92
CA PHE A 29 3.04 23.60 -5.46
C PHE A 29 3.67 24.32 -4.25
N ASP A 30 3.90 25.63 -4.34
CA ASP A 30 4.49 26.39 -3.24
C ASP A 30 3.59 26.43 -2.01
N PHE A 31 2.27 26.54 -2.20
CA PHE A 31 1.29 26.41 -1.14
C PHE A 31 1.39 25.04 -0.46
N GLY A 32 1.44 23.95 -1.25
CA GLY A 32 1.64 22.59 -0.74
C GLY A 32 2.92 22.45 0.06
N VAL A 33 4.05 22.96 -0.45
CA VAL A 33 5.36 22.94 0.23
C VAL A 33 5.32 23.70 1.55
N ASN A 34 4.63 24.84 1.61
CA ASN A 34 4.51 25.63 2.82
C ASN A 34 3.61 25.01 3.89
N ARG A 35 2.77 24.03 3.52
CA ARG A 35 1.93 23.26 4.46
C ARG A 35 2.57 21.96 4.95
N LEU A 36 3.76 21.62 4.46
CA LEU A 36 4.51 20.47 4.96
C LEU A 36 4.92 20.71 6.43
N GLY A 37 5.04 19.62 7.18
CA GLY A 37 5.63 19.68 8.52
C GLY A 37 7.10 20.15 8.46
N PRO A 38 7.61 20.78 9.54
CA PRO A 38 8.93 21.40 9.53
C PRO A 38 10.06 20.39 9.29
N GLY A 39 10.02 19.22 9.93
CA GLY A 39 11.03 18.18 9.75
C GLY A 39 11.02 17.61 8.33
N TYR A 40 9.83 17.30 7.81
CA TYR A 40 9.66 16.79 6.44
C TYR A 40 10.12 17.80 5.39
N ARG A 41 9.75 19.08 5.56
CA ARG A 41 10.19 20.16 4.67
C ARG A 41 11.70 20.33 4.70
N GLN A 42 12.31 20.34 5.89
CA GLN A 42 13.75 20.47 6.04
C GLN A 42 14.49 19.32 5.35
N GLY A 43 13.99 18.09 5.49
CA GLY A 43 14.54 16.92 4.80
C GLY A 43 14.55 17.04 3.28
N LEU A 44 13.63 17.83 2.70
CA LEU A 44 13.51 18.05 1.25
C LEU A 44 14.16 19.34 0.74
N ASP A 45 14.71 20.18 1.62
CA ASP A 45 15.06 21.56 1.27
C ASP A 45 16.06 21.69 0.11
N ILE A 46 17.06 20.81 0.07
CA ILE A 46 18.05 20.75 -1.02
C ILE A 46 17.36 20.45 -2.36
N HIS A 47 16.46 19.47 -2.39
CA HIS A 47 15.74 19.07 -3.60
C HIS A 47 14.72 20.14 -4.03
N LEU A 48 14.01 20.73 -3.06
CA LEU A 48 13.05 21.82 -3.31
C LEU A 48 13.74 23.05 -3.88
N THR A 49 14.89 23.44 -3.33
CA THR A 49 15.68 24.60 -3.78
C THR A 49 16.25 24.38 -5.17
N ALA A 50 16.82 23.21 -5.43
CA ALA A 50 17.32 22.86 -6.76
C ALA A 50 16.18 22.84 -7.80
N PHE A 51 15.05 22.21 -7.47
CA PHE A 51 13.87 22.18 -8.34
C PHE A 51 13.33 23.58 -8.64
N ARG A 52 13.11 24.41 -7.60
CA ARG A 52 12.65 25.80 -7.78
C ARG A 52 13.59 26.61 -8.67
N SER A 53 14.91 26.46 -8.48
CA SER A 53 15.91 27.14 -9.30
C SER A 53 15.80 26.74 -10.77
N ALA A 54 15.61 25.46 -11.07
CA ALA A 54 15.41 24.98 -12.43
C ALA A 54 14.08 25.43 -13.06
N MET A 55 13.08 25.75 -12.24
CA MET A 55 11.77 26.23 -12.71
C MET A 55 11.76 27.73 -13.04
N VAL A 56 12.80 28.50 -12.64
CA VAL A 56 12.88 29.94 -12.91
C VAL A 56 12.92 30.19 -14.42
N GLY A 57 11.96 30.96 -14.93
CA GLY A 57 11.88 31.29 -16.36
C GLY A 57 11.19 30.20 -17.19
N LEU A 58 10.81 29.07 -16.60
CA LEU A 58 9.91 28.13 -17.26
C LEU A 58 8.45 28.58 -17.14
N PRO A 59 7.64 28.23 -18.15
CA PRO A 59 8.03 27.68 -19.44
C PRO A 59 8.45 28.79 -20.42
N ALA A 60 9.42 28.48 -21.29
CA ALA A 60 9.92 29.39 -22.32
C ALA A 60 10.16 28.66 -23.65
N HIS A 61 10.02 29.37 -24.77
CA HIS A 61 10.36 28.83 -26.09
C HIS A 61 11.86 28.47 -26.14
N GLY A 62 12.19 27.28 -26.64
CA GLY A 62 13.58 26.81 -26.74
C GLY A 62 14.22 26.35 -25.41
N ALA A 63 13.44 26.18 -24.35
CA ALA A 63 13.93 25.79 -23.03
C ALA A 63 14.00 24.26 -22.81
N GLN A 64 14.15 23.44 -23.87
CA GLN A 64 14.08 21.98 -23.76
C GLN A 64 15.08 21.40 -22.75
N GLY A 65 16.31 21.93 -22.73
CA GLY A 65 17.33 21.52 -21.74
C GLY A 65 16.93 21.82 -20.30
N GLN A 66 16.32 22.98 -20.06
CA GLN A 66 15.86 23.38 -18.73
C GLN A 66 14.63 22.57 -18.28
N VAL A 67 13.70 22.26 -19.20
CA VAL A 67 12.58 21.35 -18.94
C VAL A 67 13.08 19.96 -18.58
N ALA A 68 14.05 19.42 -19.31
CA ALA A 68 14.65 18.12 -19.02
C ALA A 68 15.33 18.09 -17.64
N GLN A 69 16.04 19.17 -17.27
CA GLN A 69 16.63 19.33 -15.95
C GLN A 69 15.56 19.39 -14.85
N ALA A 70 14.50 20.17 -15.04
CA ALA A 70 13.38 20.26 -14.10
C ALA A 70 12.65 18.91 -13.91
N GLN A 71 12.46 18.14 -14.99
CA GLN A 71 11.92 16.77 -14.92
C GLN A 71 12.82 15.84 -14.11
N GLN A 72 14.14 15.89 -14.32
CA GLN A 72 15.09 15.09 -13.54
C GLN A 72 15.03 15.45 -12.05
N LEU A 73 15.01 16.75 -11.73
CA LEU A 73 14.92 17.23 -10.35
C LEU A 73 13.57 16.89 -9.69
N MET A 74 12.47 16.96 -10.45
CA MET A 74 11.14 16.52 -9.96
C MET A 74 11.16 15.02 -9.63
N ARG A 75 11.75 14.17 -10.47
CA ARG A 75 11.90 12.74 -10.19
C ARG A 75 12.74 12.49 -8.94
N ALA A 76 13.86 13.17 -8.79
CA ALA A 76 14.71 13.08 -7.61
C ALA A 76 13.97 13.54 -6.34
N LEU A 77 13.25 14.67 -6.41
CA LEU A 77 12.41 15.17 -5.32
C LEU A 77 11.31 14.17 -4.96
N SER A 78 10.63 13.57 -5.94
CA SER A 78 9.59 12.57 -5.69
C SER A 78 10.15 11.28 -5.08
N GLN A 79 11.35 10.86 -5.48
CA GLN A 79 12.03 9.69 -4.92
C GLN A 79 12.41 9.95 -3.47
N GLU A 80 13.06 11.08 -3.19
CA GLU A 80 13.43 11.45 -1.83
C GLU A 80 12.19 11.64 -0.94
N ALA A 81 11.14 12.31 -1.43
CA ALA A 81 9.88 12.50 -0.72
C ALA A 81 9.24 11.20 -0.22
N CYS A 82 9.51 10.07 -0.88
CA CYS A 82 8.99 8.75 -0.53
C CYS A 82 10.02 7.85 0.18
N SER A 83 11.19 8.38 0.54
CA SER A 83 12.23 7.63 1.25
C SER A 83 11.82 7.34 2.69
N ASP A 84 12.46 6.34 3.30
CA ASP A 84 12.19 5.95 4.68
C ASP A 84 12.56 7.07 5.67
N SER A 85 13.60 7.87 5.39
CA SER A 85 13.94 9.04 6.21
C SER A 85 12.84 10.10 6.18
N GLN A 86 12.24 10.34 5.01
CA GLN A 86 11.14 11.32 4.90
C GLN A 86 9.85 10.81 5.55
N LEU A 87 9.54 9.51 5.48
CA LEU A 87 8.43 8.93 6.25
C LEU A 87 8.60 9.15 7.76
N MET A 88 9.83 8.98 8.25
CA MET A 88 10.18 9.21 9.65
C MET A 88 10.04 10.69 10.05
N HIS A 89 10.47 11.62 9.20
CA HIS A 89 10.26 13.05 9.43
C HIS A 89 8.78 13.42 9.47
N ALA A 90 7.98 12.93 8.51
CA ALA A 90 6.54 13.17 8.49
C ALA A 90 5.83 12.64 9.73
N TRP A 91 6.22 11.45 10.21
CA TRP A 91 5.71 10.88 11.46
C TRP A 91 6.05 11.74 12.67
N ARG A 92 7.32 12.13 12.81
CA ARG A 92 7.77 12.98 13.92
C ARG A 92 7.07 14.33 13.93
N ASP A 93 6.81 14.91 12.76
CA ASP A 93 6.03 16.15 12.64
C ASP A 93 4.59 15.99 13.16
N ILE A 94 3.96 14.82 13.02
CA ILE A 94 2.63 14.53 13.60
C ILE A 94 2.75 14.41 15.12
N VAL A 95 3.72 13.64 15.62
CA VAL A 95 3.93 13.45 17.06
C VAL A 95 4.20 14.78 17.76
N SER A 96 5.07 15.62 17.19
CA SER A 96 5.33 16.98 17.68
C SER A 96 4.08 17.84 17.62
N ALA A 97 3.30 17.83 16.53
CA ALA A 97 2.05 18.60 16.44
C ALA A 97 1.07 18.26 17.57
N VAL A 98 0.93 16.97 17.88
CA VAL A 98 0.05 16.49 18.95
C VAL A 98 0.58 16.91 20.33
N ARG A 99 1.88 16.71 20.59
CA ARG A 99 2.52 17.09 21.87
C ARG A 99 2.46 18.59 22.12
N ASP A 100 2.67 19.39 21.07
CA ASP A 100 2.62 20.85 21.13
C ASP A 100 1.20 21.42 21.10
N SER A 101 0.17 20.55 21.10
CA SER A 101 -1.25 20.94 21.08
C SER A 101 -1.61 21.87 19.91
N GLN A 102 -1.07 21.60 18.71
CA GLN A 102 -1.46 22.31 17.49
C GLN A 102 -2.92 22.05 17.13
N CYS A 103 -3.48 22.88 16.24
CA CYS A 103 -4.87 22.72 15.83
C CYS A 103 -5.11 21.40 15.10
N TYR A 104 -6.34 20.93 15.17
CA TYR A 104 -6.76 19.67 14.55
C TYR A 104 -6.52 19.65 13.04
N GLU A 105 -6.70 20.80 12.37
CA GLU A 105 -6.50 20.94 10.93
C GLU A 105 -5.06 20.63 10.50
N ASP A 106 -4.07 21.05 11.30
CA ASP A 106 -2.65 20.81 11.02
C ASP A 106 -2.28 19.34 11.26
N ILE A 107 -2.77 18.76 12.36
CA ILE A 107 -2.57 17.34 12.67
C ILE A 107 -3.21 16.46 11.57
N SER A 108 -4.43 16.81 11.14
CA SER A 108 -5.14 16.12 10.08
C SER A 108 -4.40 16.23 8.74
N ALA A 109 -3.94 17.44 8.37
CA ALA A 109 -3.19 17.64 7.13
C ALA A 109 -1.88 16.81 7.10
N ARG A 110 -1.13 16.77 8.21
CA ARG A 110 0.10 15.96 8.32
C ARG A 110 -0.19 14.46 8.29
N THR A 111 -1.29 14.03 8.89
CA THR A 111 -1.75 12.63 8.84
C THR A 111 -2.11 12.22 7.40
N LEU A 112 -2.81 13.08 6.67
CA LEU A 112 -3.13 12.84 5.25
C LEU A 112 -1.87 12.80 4.39
N LEU A 113 -0.89 13.67 4.66
CA LEU A 113 0.42 13.62 4.00
C LEU A 113 1.10 12.27 4.25
N LEU A 114 1.26 11.84 5.51
CA LEU A 114 1.87 10.54 5.83
C LEU A 114 1.18 9.39 5.09
N ARG A 115 -0.16 9.38 5.06
CA ARG A 115 -0.93 8.37 4.32
C ARG A 115 -0.58 8.36 2.83
N ALA A 116 -0.53 9.53 2.19
CA ALA A 116 -0.17 9.65 0.78
C ALA A 116 1.26 9.16 0.50
N LEU A 117 2.20 9.41 1.41
CA LEU A 117 3.58 8.95 1.29
C LEU A 117 3.70 7.43 1.45
N LEU A 118 2.92 6.83 2.36
CA LEU A 118 2.83 5.37 2.48
C LEU A 118 2.31 4.76 1.17
N GLU A 119 1.26 5.32 0.58
CA GLU A 119 0.71 4.83 -0.70
C GLU A 119 1.73 4.96 -1.84
N ARG A 120 2.40 6.12 -1.98
CA ARG A 120 3.41 6.36 -3.01
C ARG A 120 4.66 5.48 -2.85
N SER A 121 5.02 5.11 -1.61
CA SER A 121 6.12 4.18 -1.34
C SER A 121 5.73 2.70 -1.49
N GLY A 122 4.52 2.42 -2.01
CA GLY A 122 4.04 1.06 -2.25
C GLY A 122 3.56 0.32 -1.00
N ARG A 123 3.42 1.03 0.13
CA ARG A 123 2.91 0.47 1.39
C ARG A 123 1.39 0.55 1.43
N ARG A 124 0.76 -0.43 2.06
CA ARG A 124 -0.70 -0.44 2.28
C ARG A 124 -1.04 0.51 3.42
N SER A 125 -1.23 1.78 3.09
CA SER A 125 -1.42 2.85 4.06
C SER A 125 -2.49 2.55 5.11
N ALA A 126 -3.64 2.00 4.73
CA ALA A 126 -4.70 1.63 5.67
C ALA A 126 -4.26 0.56 6.70
N GLU A 127 -3.49 -0.44 6.27
CA GLU A 127 -2.99 -1.49 7.16
C GLU A 127 -1.92 -0.94 8.11
N VAL A 128 -1.00 -0.13 7.58
CA VAL A 128 0.05 0.53 8.38
C VAL A 128 -0.59 1.47 9.40
N MET A 129 -1.49 2.37 8.99
CA MET A 129 -2.17 3.32 9.89
C MET A 129 -3.01 2.61 10.95
N ARG A 130 -3.69 1.50 10.61
CA ARG A 130 -4.38 0.65 11.60
C ARG A 130 -3.42 0.09 12.63
N SER A 131 -2.26 -0.42 12.19
CA SER A 131 -1.24 -1.00 13.06
C SER A 131 -0.62 0.06 13.99
N LEU A 132 -0.32 1.25 13.46
CA LEU A 132 0.14 2.39 14.24
C LEU A 132 -0.91 2.78 15.30
N SER A 133 -2.18 2.87 14.92
CA SER A 133 -3.26 3.21 15.86
C SER A 133 -3.38 2.17 16.97
N GLY A 134 -3.32 0.87 16.66
CA GLY A 134 -3.40 -0.19 17.67
C GLY A 134 -2.21 -0.14 18.64
N VAL A 135 -0.99 0.05 18.12
CA VAL A 135 0.22 0.22 18.94
C VAL A 135 0.13 1.48 19.80
N LEU A 136 -0.31 2.61 19.25
CA LEU A 136 -0.49 3.87 19.99
C LEU A 136 -1.57 3.78 21.07
N LEU A 137 -2.55 2.88 20.95
CA LEU A 137 -3.55 2.60 21.97
C LEU A 137 -3.10 1.54 22.97
N ASP A 138 -1.86 1.06 22.86
CA ASP A 138 -1.29 -0.03 23.67
C ASP A 138 -2.09 -1.34 23.60
N GLY A 139 -2.74 -1.64 22.46
CA GLY A 139 -3.49 -2.88 22.30
C GLY A 139 -2.56 -4.10 22.28
N LEU A 140 -2.74 -5.07 23.19
CA LEU A 140 -1.88 -6.25 23.32
C LEU A 140 -1.75 -7.01 22.00
N VAL A 141 -2.87 -7.29 21.33
CA VAL A 141 -2.87 -8.00 20.04
C VAL A 141 -2.16 -7.20 18.96
N ASP A 142 -2.42 -5.90 18.86
CA ASP A 142 -1.79 -5.04 17.85
C ASP A 142 -0.28 -4.92 18.05
N VAL A 143 0.18 -4.81 19.30
CA VAL A 143 1.60 -4.79 19.66
C VAL A 143 2.28 -6.12 19.31
N GLN A 144 1.65 -7.26 19.63
CA GLN A 144 2.20 -8.58 19.28
C GLN A 144 2.22 -8.78 17.75
N MET A 145 1.18 -8.36 17.04
CA MET A 145 1.13 -8.39 15.57
C MET A 145 2.22 -7.51 14.95
N ALA A 146 2.45 -6.32 15.48
CA ALA A 146 3.52 -5.43 15.05
C ALA A 146 4.90 -6.08 15.24
N ARG A 147 5.16 -6.65 16.42
CA ARG A 147 6.41 -7.37 16.72
C ARG A 147 6.61 -8.59 15.81
N LEU A 148 5.54 -9.35 15.55
CA LEU A 148 5.59 -10.48 14.63
C LEU A 148 5.93 -10.03 13.20
N ASN A 149 5.30 -8.95 12.73
CA ASN A 149 5.56 -8.39 11.40
C ASN A 149 6.99 -7.86 11.26
N LEU A 150 7.56 -7.34 12.34
CA LEU A 150 8.96 -6.89 12.41
C LEU A 150 9.96 -8.03 12.61
N GLY A 151 9.50 -9.26 12.86
CA GLY A 151 10.36 -10.41 13.12
C GLY A 151 10.95 -10.45 14.53
N ASP A 152 10.45 -9.64 15.47
CA ASP A 152 10.89 -9.64 16.87
C ASP A 152 10.47 -10.90 17.62
N ILE A 153 9.35 -11.49 17.19
CA ILE A 153 8.81 -12.75 17.71
C ILE A 153 8.48 -13.69 16.54
N LYS A 154 8.46 -15.00 16.81
CA LYS A 154 8.25 -16.04 15.78
C LYS A 154 6.78 -16.40 15.58
N ASP A 155 5.98 -16.28 16.63
CA ASP A 155 4.54 -16.56 16.67
C ASP A 155 3.87 -15.68 17.73
N LEU A 156 2.54 -15.59 17.69
CA LEU A 156 1.76 -14.80 18.64
C LEU A 156 1.55 -15.50 19.99
N GLY A 157 1.99 -16.76 20.13
CA GLY A 157 1.56 -17.65 21.19
C GLY A 157 0.06 -17.97 21.14
N ALA A 158 -0.43 -18.60 22.21
CA ALA A 158 -1.86 -18.83 22.40
C ALA A 158 -2.51 -17.55 22.97
N LEU A 159 -3.03 -16.69 22.08
CA LEU A 159 -3.86 -15.56 22.50
C LEU A 159 -5.28 -16.05 22.84
N SER A 160 -5.78 -15.64 24.00
CA SER A 160 -7.15 -15.88 24.44
C SER A 160 -8.10 -14.79 23.94
N HIS A 161 -9.41 -15.03 23.99
CA HIS A 161 -10.41 -14.00 23.69
C HIS A 161 -10.33 -12.78 24.61
N GLN A 162 -9.85 -12.96 25.86
CA GLN A 162 -9.70 -11.86 26.82
C GLN A 162 -8.55 -10.91 26.41
N ASP A 163 -7.55 -11.41 25.70
CA ASP A 163 -6.37 -10.64 25.30
C ASP A 163 -6.68 -9.58 24.23
N VAL A 164 -7.81 -9.70 23.53
CA VAL A 164 -8.21 -8.77 22.46
C VAL A 164 -8.41 -7.34 22.97
N THR A 165 -8.85 -7.18 24.22
CA THR A 165 -9.08 -5.86 24.83
C THR A 165 -8.02 -5.50 25.88
N SER A 166 -7.02 -6.36 26.08
CA SER A 166 -5.97 -6.15 27.08
C SER A 166 -4.94 -5.14 26.57
N ALA A 167 -4.39 -4.36 27.51
CA ALA A 167 -3.25 -3.50 27.23
C ALA A 167 -1.95 -4.32 27.18
N ALA A 168 -0.99 -3.91 26.35
CA ALA A 168 0.33 -4.54 26.27
C ALA A 168 1.25 -4.11 27.42
N GLY A 169 0.92 -3.01 28.10
CA GLY A 169 1.73 -2.43 29.18
C GLY A 169 2.97 -1.70 28.66
N LEU A 170 2.99 -1.24 27.41
CA LEU A 170 4.14 -0.52 26.87
C LEU A 170 4.10 0.97 27.27
N PRO A 171 5.23 1.52 27.75
CA PRO A 171 5.33 2.96 27.95
C PRO A 171 5.24 3.69 26.60
N GLU A 172 4.82 4.96 26.63
CA GLU A 172 4.64 5.80 25.43
C GLU A 172 5.83 5.78 24.48
N GLU A 173 7.05 6.00 24.99
CA GLU A 173 8.27 6.02 24.18
C GLU A 173 8.53 4.68 23.47
N SER A 174 8.21 3.55 24.11
CA SER A 174 8.31 2.24 23.46
C SER A 174 7.27 2.06 22.35
N ARG A 175 6.06 2.61 22.53
CA ARG A 175 5.01 2.58 21.50
C ARG A 175 5.40 3.44 20.30
N LEU A 176 5.95 4.64 20.52
CA LEU A 176 6.45 5.51 19.46
C LEU A 176 7.62 4.87 18.70
N THR A 177 8.58 4.27 19.42
CA THR A 177 9.71 3.54 18.82
C THR A 177 9.21 2.37 17.95
N LEU A 178 8.20 1.63 18.42
CA LEU A 178 7.61 0.53 17.65
C LEU A 178 6.90 1.04 16.38
N CYS A 179 6.20 2.17 16.47
CA CYS A 179 5.58 2.84 15.33
C CYS A 179 6.60 3.27 14.27
N GLU A 180 7.73 3.85 14.69
CA GLU A 180 8.83 4.23 13.79
C GLU A 180 9.39 3.02 13.01
N ARG A 181 9.56 1.88 13.69
CA ARG A 181 10.01 0.64 13.05
C ARG A 181 8.98 0.08 12.06
N LEU A 182 7.68 0.17 12.38
CA LEU A 182 6.61 -0.23 11.46
C LEU A 182 6.61 0.61 10.18
N LEU A 183 6.80 1.93 10.30
CA LEU A 183 6.83 2.85 9.15
C LEU A 183 7.98 2.56 8.19
N THR A 184 9.13 2.18 8.73
CA THR A 184 10.35 1.86 7.97
C THR A 184 10.41 0.41 7.51
N THR A 185 9.40 -0.41 7.83
CA THR A 185 9.31 -1.78 7.30
C THR A 185 9.17 -1.71 5.78
N PRO A 186 10.00 -2.44 5.01
CA PRO A 186 9.88 -2.47 3.56
C PRO A 186 8.48 -2.92 3.12
N PRO A 187 7.96 -2.41 1.99
CA PRO A 187 6.70 -2.88 1.43
C PRO A 187 6.75 -4.40 1.26
N ARG A 188 5.78 -5.11 1.84
CA ARG A 188 5.70 -6.56 1.69
C ARG A 188 5.44 -6.89 0.22
N GLN A 189 6.41 -7.53 -0.41
CA GLN A 189 6.20 -8.09 -1.75
C GLN A 189 5.14 -9.19 -1.62
N ALA A 190 4.00 -8.98 -2.25
CA ALA A 190 2.93 -9.96 -2.29
C ALA A 190 2.71 -10.40 -3.73
N HIS A 191 2.59 -11.71 -3.94
CA HIS A 191 2.09 -12.23 -5.21
C HIS A 191 0.59 -11.92 -5.30
N HIS A 192 0.22 -11.09 -6.27
CA HIS A 192 -1.18 -10.78 -6.53
C HIS A 192 -1.78 -11.82 -7.48
N VAL A 193 -2.80 -12.54 -7.02
CA VAL A 193 -3.64 -13.39 -7.88
C VAL A 193 -4.91 -12.60 -8.19
N VAL A 194 -5.03 -12.12 -9.43
CA VAL A 194 -6.23 -11.41 -9.90
C VAL A 194 -7.17 -12.41 -10.55
N TRP A 195 -8.34 -12.61 -9.94
CA TRP A 195 -9.40 -13.45 -10.52
C TRP A 195 -10.27 -12.60 -11.43
N HIS A 196 -10.16 -12.81 -12.74
CA HIS A 196 -11.09 -12.21 -13.70
C HIS A 196 -12.27 -13.14 -13.94
N ALA A 197 -13.48 -12.70 -13.60
CA ALA A 197 -14.71 -13.39 -13.94
C ALA A 197 -15.36 -12.68 -15.13
N PHE A 198 -15.29 -13.30 -16.31
CA PHE A 198 -15.99 -12.82 -17.49
C PHE A 198 -17.22 -13.69 -17.75
N ALA A 199 -18.37 -13.06 -18.00
CA ALA A 199 -19.51 -13.79 -18.53
C ALA A 199 -19.16 -14.34 -19.92
N LYS A 200 -19.18 -15.67 -20.09
CA LYS A 200 -18.90 -16.38 -21.35
C LYS A 200 -17.45 -16.38 -21.85
N ALA A 201 -16.45 -16.01 -21.05
CA ALA A 201 -15.07 -16.31 -21.44
C ALA A 201 -14.76 -17.79 -21.20
N ARG A 202 -14.15 -18.42 -22.19
CA ARG A 202 -13.47 -19.70 -22.05
C ARG A 202 -12.05 -19.52 -22.53
N ILE A 203 -11.09 -20.00 -21.76
CA ILE A 203 -9.77 -20.28 -22.35
C ILE A 203 -9.89 -21.61 -23.11
N ALA A 204 -9.32 -21.66 -24.32
CA ALA A 204 -9.43 -22.84 -25.18
C ALA A 204 -8.58 -24.02 -24.68
N GLY A 205 -7.59 -23.76 -23.81
CA GLY A 205 -6.73 -24.77 -23.19
C GLY A 205 -6.74 -24.68 -21.66
N MET A 206 -6.03 -25.60 -21.01
CA MET A 206 -5.92 -25.63 -19.55
C MET A 206 -5.02 -24.51 -18.98
N VAL A 207 -4.03 -24.07 -19.77
CA VAL A 207 -3.14 -22.95 -19.48
C VAL A 207 -2.96 -22.15 -20.76
N GLN A 208 -3.06 -20.83 -20.69
CA GLN A 208 -2.81 -19.93 -21.82
C GLN A 208 -1.99 -18.72 -21.40
N THR A 209 -0.98 -18.37 -22.18
CA THR A 209 -0.11 -17.23 -21.91
C THR A 209 -0.33 -16.13 -22.96
N PHE A 210 -0.59 -14.92 -22.50
CA PHE A 210 -0.74 -13.70 -23.29
C PHE A 210 0.29 -12.68 -22.81
N GLY A 211 1.46 -12.64 -23.45
CA GLY A 211 2.57 -11.80 -23.00
C GLY A 211 3.00 -12.15 -21.57
N PRO A 212 2.99 -11.20 -20.61
CA PRO A 212 3.36 -11.46 -19.21
C PRO A 212 2.24 -12.11 -18.38
N ILE A 213 1.05 -12.32 -18.95
CA ILE A 213 -0.12 -12.84 -18.23
C ILE A 213 -0.32 -14.32 -18.56
N THR A 214 -0.38 -15.16 -17.53
CA THR A 214 -0.75 -16.58 -17.67
C THR A 214 -2.11 -16.85 -17.04
N LEU A 215 -3.05 -17.34 -17.84
CA LEU A 215 -4.39 -17.74 -17.43
C LEU A 215 -4.44 -19.25 -17.21
N TYR A 216 -5.08 -19.65 -16.12
CA TYR A 216 -5.27 -21.06 -15.75
C TYR A 216 -6.76 -21.40 -15.76
N ASN A 217 -7.09 -22.57 -16.29
CA ASN A 217 -8.44 -23.10 -16.21
C ASN A 217 -8.77 -23.41 -14.74
N ARG A 218 -10.00 -23.12 -14.31
CA ARG A 218 -10.45 -23.38 -12.94
C ARG A 218 -10.19 -24.82 -12.50
N ASP A 219 -10.54 -25.79 -13.33
CA ASP A 219 -10.47 -27.21 -12.99
C ASP A 219 -9.01 -27.68 -12.94
N TRP A 220 -8.19 -27.16 -13.86
CA TRP A 220 -6.74 -27.39 -13.85
C TRP A 220 -6.10 -26.86 -12.56
N PHE A 221 -6.42 -25.63 -12.17
CA PHE A 221 -5.87 -25.00 -10.96
C PHE A 221 -6.37 -25.70 -9.69
N HIS A 222 -7.67 -26.00 -9.62
CA HIS A 222 -8.26 -26.69 -8.48
C HIS A 222 -7.63 -28.07 -8.28
N GLY A 223 -7.57 -28.89 -9.32
CA GLY A 223 -6.99 -30.23 -9.23
C GLY A 223 -5.51 -30.23 -8.84
N ASN A 224 -4.76 -29.21 -9.28
CA ASN A 224 -3.38 -28.99 -8.86
C ASN A 224 -3.27 -28.54 -7.39
N ALA A 225 -4.11 -27.60 -6.98
CA ALA A 225 -4.11 -27.02 -5.64
C ALA A 225 -4.58 -28.01 -4.57
N ALA A 226 -5.59 -28.83 -4.88
CA ALA A 226 -6.07 -29.91 -4.01
C ALA A 226 -5.17 -31.15 -4.07
N GLY A 227 -4.43 -31.34 -5.18
CA GLY A 227 -3.54 -32.49 -5.37
C GLY A 227 -4.28 -33.77 -5.80
N ASP A 228 -5.56 -33.66 -6.12
CA ASP A 228 -6.45 -34.75 -6.53
C ASP A 228 -6.71 -34.77 -8.05
N GLY A 229 -6.19 -33.79 -8.80
CA GLY A 229 -6.42 -33.67 -10.23
C GLY A 229 -5.41 -34.43 -11.11
N PRO A 230 -5.74 -34.65 -12.39
CA PRO A 230 -4.88 -35.32 -13.37
C PRO A 230 -3.57 -34.56 -13.66
N PHE A 231 -3.50 -33.29 -13.26
CA PHE A 231 -2.34 -32.42 -13.47
C PHE A 231 -1.54 -32.16 -12.17
N ARG A 232 -1.72 -32.96 -11.12
CA ARG A 232 -1.03 -32.78 -9.83
C ARG A 232 0.48 -32.57 -9.99
N GLY A 233 1.03 -31.60 -9.25
CA GLY A 233 2.46 -31.27 -9.28
C GLY A 233 2.88 -30.32 -10.42
N GLN A 234 1.97 -29.95 -11.32
CA GLN A 234 2.26 -29.05 -12.44
C GLN A 234 2.07 -27.57 -12.11
N LEU A 235 1.83 -27.22 -10.84
CA LEU A 235 1.79 -25.82 -10.42
C LEU A 235 3.09 -25.10 -10.83
N PRO A 236 3.02 -23.94 -11.50
CA PRO A 236 4.18 -23.09 -11.74
C PRO A 236 4.97 -22.82 -10.47
N GLY A 237 6.28 -22.60 -10.60
CA GLY A 237 7.16 -22.34 -9.47
C GLY A 237 6.60 -21.29 -8.51
N VAL A 238 6.11 -20.17 -9.02
CA VAL A 238 5.51 -19.09 -8.21
C VAL A 238 4.31 -19.55 -7.37
N LEU A 239 3.46 -20.44 -7.92
CA LEU A 239 2.30 -20.97 -7.20
C LEU A 239 2.67 -22.08 -6.21
N ARG A 240 3.77 -22.79 -6.46
CA ARG A 240 4.33 -23.76 -5.50
C ARG A 240 4.94 -23.05 -4.29
N THR A 241 5.74 -22.01 -4.51
CA THR A 241 6.30 -21.18 -3.44
C THR A 241 5.18 -20.57 -2.61
N TRP A 242 4.18 -19.97 -3.26
CA TRP A 242 2.99 -19.46 -2.58
C TRP A 242 2.26 -20.54 -1.77
N ARG A 243 2.07 -21.74 -2.32
CA ARG A 243 1.42 -22.86 -1.60
C ARG A 243 2.22 -23.29 -0.37
N ALA A 244 3.54 -23.34 -0.46
CA ALA A 244 4.41 -23.66 0.66
C ALA A 244 4.31 -22.60 1.76
N GLU A 245 4.39 -21.32 1.40
CA GLU A 245 4.20 -20.18 2.32
C GLU A 245 2.83 -20.22 3.01
N GLN A 246 1.77 -20.58 2.28
CA GLN A 246 0.41 -20.72 2.81
C GLN A 246 0.27 -21.92 3.76
N GLN A 247 0.91 -23.05 3.45
CA GLN A 247 0.90 -24.22 4.33
C GLN A 247 1.68 -23.97 5.61
N GLU A 248 2.82 -23.30 5.53
CA GLU A 248 3.60 -22.86 6.68
C GLU A 248 2.81 -21.86 7.53
N ALA A 249 2.16 -20.87 6.91
CA ALA A 249 1.31 -19.92 7.61
C ALA A 249 0.10 -20.57 8.31
N ARG A 250 -0.49 -21.62 7.72
CA ARG A 250 -1.59 -22.40 8.33
C ARG A 250 -1.10 -23.31 9.46
N ALA A 251 0.08 -23.88 9.35
CA ALA A 251 0.67 -24.72 10.39
C ALA A 251 0.98 -23.92 11.67
N CYS A 252 1.25 -22.62 11.53
CA CYS A 252 1.44 -21.69 12.66
C CYS A 252 0.15 -21.30 13.41
N VAL A 253 -1.04 -21.75 12.99
CA VAL A 253 -2.30 -21.50 13.71
C VAL A 253 -2.82 -22.80 14.34
N PRO A 254 -2.33 -23.18 15.52
CA PRO A 254 -2.86 -24.35 16.23
C PRO A 254 -4.25 -24.02 16.79
N GLY A 255 -5.31 -24.66 16.25
CA GLY A 255 -6.61 -24.72 16.93
C GLY A 255 -7.87 -24.51 16.10
N THR A 256 -7.81 -24.04 14.85
CA THR A 256 -9.04 -23.87 14.04
C THR A 256 -9.46 -25.18 13.35
N ARG A 257 -10.11 -26.07 14.11
CA ARG A 257 -10.95 -27.11 13.51
C ARG A 257 -12.13 -26.43 12.81
N SER A 258 -12.08 -26.34 11.48
CA SER A 258 -13.24 -25.99 10.67
C SER A 258 -14.26 -27.12 10.76
N SER A 259 -15.34 -26.94 11.51
CA SER A 259 -16.52 -27.80 11.35
C SER A 259 -17.28 -27.31 10.11
N MET A 260 -17.32 -28.15 9.07
CA MET A 260 -18.16 -27.93 7.91
C MET A 260 -19.61 -28.24 8.30
N THR A 261 -20.37 -27.21 8.68
CA THR A 261 -21.84 -27.29 8.62
C THR A 261 -22.29 -26.81 7.24
N ALA A 262 -23.04 -27.67 6.54
CA ALA A 262 -23.56 -27.38 5.22
C ALA A 262 -24.50 -26.16 5.28
N GLY A 263 -24.11 -25.04 4.66
CA GLY A 263 -25.05 -23.96 4.35
C GLY A 263 -24.52 -22.52 4.40
N ARG A 264 -23.39 -22.24 5.08
CA ARG A 264 -22.76 -20.91 5.06
C ARG A 264 -21.24 -21.02 5.13
N ALA A 265 -20.53 -20.36 4.22
CA ALA A 265 -19.08 -20.25 4.27
C ALA A 265 -18.69 -19.30 5.43
N PRO A 266 -17.88 -19.72 6.40
CA PRO A 266 -17.30 -18.80 7.37
C PRO A 266 -16.29 -17.89 6.66
N SER A 267 -16.47 -16.57 6.80
CA SER A 267 -15.47 -15.59 6.40
C SER A 267 -14.37 -15.54 7.46
N ILE A 268 -13.31 -16.30 7.24
CA ILE A 268 -12.07 -16.20 8.04
C ILE A 268 -11.14 -15.24 7.29
N VAL A 269 -11.02 -14.00 7.78
CA VAL A 269 -9.98 -13.07 7.33
C VAL A 269 -8.70 -13.46 8.08
N CYS A 270 -7.76 -14.08 7.38
CA CYS A 270 -6.40 -14.26 7.89
C CYS A 270 -5.59 -13.06 7.41
N ASP A 271 -5.10 -12.21 8.31
CA ASP A 271 -4.33 -11.00 7.95
C ASP A 271 -3.01 -11.30 7.21
N ARG A 272 -2.52 -12.57 7.25
CA ARG A 272 -1.41 -13.02 6.39
C ARG A 272 -1.81 -13.29 4.93
N CYS A 273 -3.11 -13.40 4.66
CA CYS A 273 -3.70 -13.75 3.36
C CYS A 273 -4.81 -12.76 3.04
N ALA A 274 -4.48 -11.63 2.41
CA ALA A 274 -5.48 -10.75 1.83
C ALA A 274 -6.20 -11.47 0.66
N ILE A 275 -7.15 -12.33 1.00
CA ILE A 275 -8.09 -12.96 0.08
C ILE A 275 -9.46 -12.41 0.46
N HIS A 276 -9.97 -11.47 -0.35
CA HIS A 276 -11.39 -11.19 -0.34
C HIS A 276 -12.14 -12.43 -0.83
N SER A 277 -12.87 -13.08 0.06
CA SER A 277 -13.77 -14.16 -0.29
C SER A 277 -14.94 -13.60 -1.10
N LEU A 278 -15.09 -14.01 -2.35
CA LEU A 278 -16.27 -13.71 -3.16
C LEU A 278 -17.41 -14.65 -2.77
N THR A 279 -18.47 -14.10 -2.19
CA THR A 279 -19.79 -14.72 -2.14
C THR A 279 -20.29 -14.91 -3.57
N ALA A 280 -20.51 -16.16 -3.98
CA ALA A 280 -21.16 -16.45 -5.26
C ALA A 280 -22.58 -15.87 -5.26
N VAL A 281 -22.84 -14.90 -6.13
CA VAL A 281 -24.21 -14.46 -6.42
C VAL A 281 -24.87 -15.57 -7.24
N PRO A 282 -25.96 -16.20 -6.77
CA PRO A 282 -26.62 -17.24 -7.53
C PRO A 282 -27.18 -16.65 -8.83
N SER A 283 -26.74 -17.21 -9.95
CA SER A 283 -27.31 -16.96 -11.27
C SER A 283 -28.76 -17.47 -11.27
N HIS A 284 -29.72 -16.55 -11.22
CA HIS A 284 -31.12 -16.88 -11.53
C HIS A 284 -31.19 -17.35 -12.99
N ARG A 285 -31.32 -18.65 -13.20
CA ARG A 285 -31.75 -19.22 -14.48
C ARG A 285 -33.18 -18.75 -14.75
N GLY A 286 -33.33 -17.82 -15.68
CA GLY A 286 -34.63 -17.47 -16.24
C GLY A 286 -35.28 -18.72 -16.83
N ARG A 287 -36.48 -19.08 -16.36
CA ARG A 287 -37.33 -20.08 -17.01
C ARG A 287 -37.72 -19.55 -18.40
N PRO A 288 -37.67 -20.38 -19.46
CA PRO A 288 -38.25 -20.00 -20.74
C PRO A 288 -39.77 -19.89 -20.58
N ARG A 289 -40.34 -18.75 -20.97
CA ARG A 289 -41.78 -18.62 -21.17
C ARG A 289 -42.15 -19.45 -22.40
N ARG A 290 -43.13 -20.33 -22.25
CA ARG A 290 -43.86 -20.94 -23.37
C ARG A 290 -44.81 -19.92 -23.95
#